data_AF-A0A932QDT7-F1
#
_entry.id   AF-A0A932QDT7-F1
#
_cell.length_a   1.000
_cell.length_b   1.000
_cell.length_c   1.000
_cell.angle_alpha   90.00
_cell.angle_beta   90.00
_cell.angle_gamma   90.00
#
_symmetry.space_group_name_H-M   'P 1'
#
loop_
_entity.id
_entity.type
_entity.pdbx_description
1 polymer ?
#
loop_
_entity_poly.entity_id
_entity_poly.type
_entity_poly.pdbx_seq_one_letter_code
_entity_poly.pdbx_strand_id
1 'polypeptide(L)'
;MNDAPRDELDRLFVRLVRAVRDARPEYLSRGFEVSELLSFVPYRAVRADLGVDTNDDYAHALTRLLAGERGYLFADDLMQDDLAAELKSPNPDLAAYRAYLNARVTLSQEHARRVLERMSEPVATAAPEVAAPEAGATAAAPVPVADAAPRPAPARVADAAPRPAPVPKPFVPTRPNAAPRPIEPGVDAPHRAARPGCRYCGQPLPEGRDVQFCPHCGQNLRVRRCAACSAELEPAWKFCVACGRASTP
;
A
#
# COMPACT_ATOMS: atom_id res chain seq x y z
N MET A 1 10.28 35.42 13.61
CA MET A 1 9.92 34.17 14.32
C MET A 1 10.59 33.02 13.58
N ASN A 2 11.46 32.27 14.26
CA ASN A 2 12.33 31.24 13.71
C ASN A 2 11.54 30.13 12.98
N ASP A 3 11.83 29.93 11.68
CA ASP A 3 11.58 28.67 10.98
C ASP A 3 12.57 27.66 11.56
N ALA A 4 12.13 26.88 12.56
CA ALA A 4 12.93 25.77 13.07
C ALA A 4 13.25 24.80 11.91
N PRO A 5 14.43 24.13 11.91
CA PRO A 5 14.70 23.10 10.92
C PRO A 5 13.55 22.10 10.97
N ARG A 6 12.85 21.96 9.82
CA ARG A 6 11.66 21.12 9.69
C ARG A 6 12.04 19.68 10.05
N ASP A 7 11.71 19.30 11.28
CA ASP A 7 12.03 18.01 11.91
C ASP A 7 11.36 16.89 11.09
N GLU A 8 11.81 15.64 11.26
CA GLU A 8 11.23 14.48 10.58
C GLU A 8 9.72 14.39 10.79
N LEU A 9 9.27 14.72 12.01
CA LEU A 9 7.86 14.80 12.39
C LEU A 9 7.08 15.84 11.57
N ASP A 10 7.67 17.02 11.32
CA ASP A 10 7.03 18.05 10.51
C ASP A 10 6.88 17.60 9.05
N ARG A 11 7.92 16.96 8.51
CA ARG A 11 7.90 16.43 7.14
C ARG A 11 6.86 15.32 7.00
N LEU A 12 6.78 14.45 8.01
CA LEU A 12 5.77 13.39 8.10
C LEU A 12 4.35 13.96 8.09
N PHE A 13 4.09 14.96 8.94
CA PHE A 13 2.78 15.60 9.00
C PHE A 13 2.40 16.31 7.69
N VAL A 14 3.32 17.09 7.11
CA VAL A 14 3.08 17.75 5.82
C VAL A 14 2.77 16.74 4.72
N ARG A 15 3.50 15.62 4.68
CA ARG A 15 3.26 14.55 3.72
C ARG A 15 1.90 13.88 3.94
N LEU A 16 1.53 13.61 5.20
CA LEU A 16 0.24 13.05 5.56
C LEU A 16 -0.91 13.96 5.11
N VAL A 17 -0.86 15.25 5.43
CA VAL A 17 -1.91 16.22 5.02
C VAL A 17 -2.06 16.27 3.50
N ARG A 18 -0.94 16.22 2.75
CA ARG A 18 -0.95 16.13 1.28
C ARG A 18 -1.64 14.87 0.78
N ALA A 19 -1.21 13.71 1.29
CA ALA A 19 -1.75 12.43 0.88
C ALA A 19 -3.26 12.32 1.18
N VAL A 20 -3.68 12.80 2.36
CA VAL A 20 -5.10 12.81 2.76
C VAL A 20 -5.91 13.75 1.88
N ARG A 21 -5.43 14.97 1.62
CA ARG A 21 -6.10 15.92 0.72
C ARG A 21 -6.31 15.33 -0.68
N ASP A 22 -5.28 14.69 -1.24
CA ASP A 22 -5.30 14.21 -2.61
C ASP A 22 -6.17 12.94 -2.77
N ALA A 23 -6.28 12.11 -1.73
CA ALA A 23 -7.04 10.87 -1.76
C ALA A 23 -8.48 11.01 -1.23
N ARG A 24 -8.66 11.65 -0.06
CA ARG A 24 -9.93 11.78 0.68
C ARG A 24 -9.96 13.06 1.52
N PRO A 25 -10.36 14.20 0.96
CA PRO A 25 -10.34 15.48 1.68
C PRO A 25 -11.27 15.51 2.92
N GLU A 26 -12.28 14.64 2.98
CA GLU A 26 -13.18 14.51 4.12
C GLU A 26 -12.45 14.18 5.44
N TYR A 27 -11.36 13.42 5.39
CA TYR A 27 -10.58 12.99 6.55
C TYR A 27 -9.72 14.11 7.17
N LEU A 28 -9.65 15.28 6.53
CA LEU A 28 -9.04 16.48 7.14
C LEU A 28 -9.93 17.07 8.25
N SER A 29 -11.25 16.86 8.14
CA SER A 29 -12.24 17.38 9.09
C SER A 29 -12.83 16.28 9.98
N ARG A 30 -12.84 15.04 9.50
CA ARG A 30 -13.42 13.88 10.18
C ARG A 30 -12.32 12.99 10.75
N GLY A 31 -12.56 12.41 11.91
CA GLY A 31 -11.68 11.37 12.46
C GLY A 31 -11.70 10.09 11.63
N PHE A 32 -10.54 9.45 11.53
CA PHE A 32 -10.29 8.22 10.79
C PHE A 32 -9.42 7.27 11.64
N GLU A 33 -9.16 6.04 11.18
CA GLU A 33 -8.43 5.06 11.98
C GLU A 33 -6.91 5.13 11.80
N VAL A 34 -6.14 4.67 12.79
CA VAL A 34 -4.68 4.53 12.68
C VAL A 34 -4.28 3.63 11.50
N SER A 35 -5.05 2.57 11.23
CA SER A 35 -4.87 1.69 10.08
C SER A 35 -4.93 2.45 8.73
N GLU A 36 -5.85 3.40 8.61
CA GLU A 36 -6.00 4.27 7.44
C GLU A 36 -4.84 5.26 7.36
N LEU A 37 -4.38 5.82 8.49
CA LEU A 37 -3.21 6.69 8.56
C LEU A 37 -1.96 6.03 7.95
N LEU A 38 -1.69 4.78 8.34
CA LEU A 38 -0.56 4.00 7.84
C LEU A 38 -0.63 3.76 6.33
N SER A 39 -1.84 3.66 5.78
CA SER A 39 -2.07 3.47 4.36
C SER A 39 -1.70 4.71 3.53
N PHE A 40 -1.87 5.92 4.09
CA PHE A 40 -1.48 7.18 3.44
C PHE A 40 0.03 7.45 3.49
N VAL A 41 0.73 6.82 4.44
CA VAL A 41 2.14 7.11 4.73
C VAL A 41 2.98 5.82 4.72
N PRO A 42 3.04 5.07 3.60
CA PRO A 42 3.83 3.84 3.55
C PRO A 42 5.34 4.16 3.56
N TYR A 43 6.09 3.47 4.43
CA TYR A 43 7.54 3.67 4.65
C TYR A 43 8.34 3.84 3.34
N ARG A 44 8.14 2.96 2.36
CA ARG A 44 8.90 3.00 1.09
C ARG A 44 8.70 4.28 0.29
N ALA A 45 7.50 4.87 0.33
CA ALA A 45 7.19 6.08 -0.42
C ALA A 45 7.66 7.34 0.33
N VAL A 46 7.81 7.25 1.64
CA VAL A 46 7.97 8.40 2.53
C VAL A 46 9.41 8.56 3.00
N ARG A 47 10.23 7.50 3.02
CA ARG A 47 11.63 7.54 3.49
C ARG A 47 12.49 8.61 2.81
N ALA A 48 12.35 8.77 1.50
CA ALA A 48 13.13 9.74 0.73
C ALA A 48 12.73 11.19 1.03
N ASP A 49 11.44 11.43 1.26
CA ASP A 49 10.88 12.75 1.56
C ASP A 49 11.10 13.17 3.02
N LEU A 50 11.11 12.21 3.95
CA LEU A 50 11.38 12.47 5.37
C LEU A 50 12.88 12.67 5.63
N GLY A 51 13.75 11.99 4.87
CA GLY A 51 15.18 11.92 5.16
C GLY A 51 15.51 10.95 6.29
N VAL A 52 14.69 9.90 6.45
CA VAL A 52 14.95 8.81 7.40
C VAL A 52 15.72 7.70 6.70
N ASP A 53 16.86 7.34 7.27
CA ASP A 53 17.75 6.32 6.73
C ASP A 53 17.32 4.91 7.15
N THR A 54 16.69 4.78 8.32
CA THR A 54 16.25 3.50 8.87
C THR A 54 14.73 3.41 9.03
N ASN A 55 14.23 2.18 9.14
CA ASN A 55 12.83 1.93 9.47
C ASN A 55 12.50 2.31 10.92
N ASP A 56 13.50 2.28 11.80
CA ASP A 56 13.32 2.61 13.22
C ASP A 56 13.13 4.12 13.38
N ASP A 57 13.84 4.95 12.61
CA ASP A 57 13.62 6.41 12.60
C ASP A 57 12.19 6.75 12.14
N TYR A 58 11.69 6.06 11.11
CA TYR A 58 10.30 6.19 10.67
C TYR A 58 9.31 5.76 11.76
N ALA A 59 9.54 4.60 12.40
CA ALA A 59 8.68 4.10 13.45
C ALA A 59 8.69 5.03 14.68
N HIS A 60 9.83 5.64 14.99
CA HIS A 60 9.97 6.64 16.03
C HIS A 60 9.23 7.93 15.71
N ALA A 61 9.40 8.49 14.51
CA ALA A 61 8.67 9.68 14.06
C ALA A 61 7.14 9.44 14.02
N LEU A 62 6.71 8.25 13.59
CA LEU A 62 5.31 7.86 13.59
C LEU A 62 4.74 7.73 15.02
N THR A 63 5.50 7.12 15.93
CA THR A 63 5.09 6.98 17.33
C THR A 63 4.98 8.35 18.00
N ARG A 64 5.93 9.28 17.73
CA ARG A 64 5.87 10.69 18.15
C ARG A 64 4.61 11.39 17.63
N LEU A 65 4.27 11.17 16.36
CA LEU A 65 3.06 11.74 15.76
C LEU A 65 1.78 11.22 16.44
N LEU A 66 1.70 9.91 16.70
CA LEU A 66 0.52 9.28 17.32
C LEU A 66 0.38 9.61 18.80
N ALA A 67 1.49 9.79 19.51
CA ALA A 67 1.53 10.31 20.87
C ALA A 67 1.05 11.78 20.99
N GLY A 68 0.72 12.43 19.87
CA GLY A 68 0.21 13.80 19.86
C GLY A 68 1.28 14.86 20.03
N GLU A 69 2.55 14.52 19.77
CA GLU A 69 3.64 15.48 19.90
C GLU A 69 3.39 16.70 19.00
N ARG A 70 3.58 17.90 19.56
CA ARG A 70 3.33 19.20 18.91
C ARG A 70 1.86 19.46 18.51
N GLY A 71 0.93 18.63 18.96
CA GLY A 71 -0.51 18.83 18.73
C GLY A 71 -0.94 18.66 17.27
N TYR A 72 -0.18 17.91 16.47
CA TYR A 72 -0.53 17.65 15.06
C TYR A 72 -1.71 16.70 14.90
N LEU A 73 -1.86 15.77 15.83
CA LEU A 73 -2.84 14.70 15.79
C LEU A 73 -3.39 14.48 17.20
N PHE A 74 -4.70 14.31 17.29
CA PHE A 74 -5.43 14.00 18.52
C PHE A 74 -6.06 12.60 18.39
N ALA A 75 -5.72 11.71 19.30
CA ALA A 75 -6.25 10.35 19.40
C ALA A 75 -6.94 10.17 20.76
N ASP A 76 -7.36 8.95 21.08
CA ASP A 76 -7.86 8.62 22.42
C ASP A 76 -6.80 8.90 23.50
N ASP A 77 -7.18 9.55 24.61
CA ASP A 77 -6.24 10.01 25.66
C ASP A 77 -5.38 8.86 26.21
N LEU A 78 -5.99 7.69 26.46
CA LEU A 78 -5.28 6.49 26.92
C LEU A 78 -4.19 6.05 25.93
N MET A 79 -4.49 6.05 24.64
CA MET A 79 -3.52 5.69 23.60
C MET A 79 -2.36 6.70 23.55
N GLN A 80 -2.66 7.99 23.65
CA GLN A 80 -1.62 9.03 23.60
C GLN A 80 -0.72 8.97 24.83
N ASP A 81 -1.29 8.78 26.01
CA ASP A 81 -0.56 8.64 27.27
C ASP A 81 0.34 7.39 27.25
N ASP A 82 -0.18 6.24 26.81
CA ASP A 82 0.58 5.00 26.70
C ASP A 82 1.77 5.17 25.74
N LEU A 83 1.55 5.70 24.53
CA LEU A 83 2.62 5.93 23.56
C LEU A 83 3.63 6.99 24.01
N ALA A 84 3.18 8.03 24.71
CA ALA A 84 4.06 9.05 25.27
C ALA A 84 4.90 8.52 26.44
N ALA A 85 4.36 7.59 27.24
CA ALA A 85 5.11 6.89 28.28
C ALA A 85 6.17 5.97 27.68
N GLU A 86 5.82 5.22 26.63
CA GLU A 86 6.75 4.36 25.90
C GLU A 86 7.94 5.12 25.32
N LEU A 87 7.70 6.29 24.71
CA LEU A 87 8.77 7.17 24.18
C LEU A 87 9.71 7.71 25.25
N LYS A 88 9.26 7.83 26.51
CA LYS A 88 10.09 8.26 27.64
C LYS A 88 10.85 7.09 28.28
N SER A 89 10.48 5.86 27.96
CA SER A 89 11.12 4.68 28.50
C SER A 89 12.55 4.54 27.94
N PRO A 90 13.48 3.93 28.69
CA PRO A 90 14.85 3.71 28.23
C PRO A 90 14.95 2.70 27.08
N ASN A 91 13.92 1.88 26.85
CA ASN A 91 13.85 0.93 25.75
C ASN A 91 12.45 1.01 25.09
N PRO A 92 12.21 2.02 24.25
CA PRO A 92 10.90 2.29 23.68
C PRO A 92 10.47 1.20 22.70
N ASP A 93 9.25 0.68 22.85
CA ASP A 93 8.64 -0.19 21.84
C ASP A 93 7.98 0.65 20.73
N LEU A 94 8.73 0.85 19.63
CA LEU A 94 8.24 1.58 18.46
C LEU A 94 7.13 0.83 17.69
N ALA A 95 6.80 -0.41 18.08
CA ALA A 95 5.70 -1.18 17.52
C ALA A 95 4.40 -1.05 18.33
N ALA A 96 4.42 -0.40 19.50
CA ALA A 96 3.29 -0.35 20.43
C ALA A 96 2.00 0.20 19.79
N TYR A 97 2.12 1.12 18.83
CA TYR A 97 0.97 1.67 18.09
C TYR A 97 0.15 0.60 17.34
N ARG A 98 0.73 -0.58 17.05
CA ARG A 98 0.04 -1.68 16.38
C ARG A 98 -1.10 -2.28 17.21
N ALA A 99 -1.10 -2.09 18.53
CA ALA A 99 -2.22 -2.47 19.38
C ALA A 99 -3.45 -1.56 19.15
N TYR A 100 -3.25 -0.35 18.63
CA TYR A 100 -4.27 0.71 18.50
C TYR A 100 -4.66 0.96 17.04
N LEU A 101 -4.55 -0.03 16.15
CA LEU A 101 -4.84 0.15 14.71
C LEU A 101 -6.27 0.64 14.42
N ASN A 102 -7.23 0.29 15.27
CA ASN A 102 -8.63 0.67 15.13
C ASN A 102 -8.99 1.91 15.98
N ALA A 103 -8.02 2.50 16.68
CA ALA A 103 -8.25 3.73 17.43
C ALA A 103 -8.50 4.89 16.48
N ARG A 104 -9.36 5.83 16.90
CA ARG A 104 -9.71 6.98 16.07
C ARG A 104 -8.73 8.11 16.31
N VAL A 105 -8.28 8.69 15.20
CA VAL A 105 -7.38 9.83 15.16
C VAL A 105 -8.03 10.97 14.39
N THR A 106 -7.79 12.19 14.85
CA THR A 106 -8.22 13.43 14.20
C THR A 106 -7.00 14.32 13.97
N LEU A 107 -6.93 14.92 12.79
CA LEU A 107 -5.86 15.87 12.47
C LEU A 107 -6.20 17.24 13.06
N SER A 108 -5.18 17.94 13.55
CA SER A 108 -5.35 19.34 13.97
C SER A 108 -5.74 20.21 12.78
N GLN A 109 -6.94 20.78 12.83
CA GLN A 109 -7.46 21.63 11.76
C GLN A 109 -6.61 22.88 11.56
N GLU A 110 -6.07 23.45 12.64
CA GLU A 110 -5.22 24.64 12.56
C GLU A 110 -3.93 24.33 11.79
N HIS A 111 -3.23 23.25 12.16
CA HIS A 111 -1.99 22.87 11.49
C HIS A 111 -2.22 22.39 10.06
N ALA A 112 -3.28 21.62 9.80
CA ALA A 112 -3.64 21.21 8.46
C ALA A 112 -3.92 22.41 7.56
N ARG A 113 -4.69 23.41 8.02
CA ARG A 113 -4.96 24.64 7.26
C ARG A 113 -3.69 25.42 6.95
N ARG A 114 -2.80 25.61 7.94
CA ARG A 114 -1.50 26.29 7.72
C ARG A 114 -0.63 25.59 6.68
N VAL A 115 -0.64 24.26 6.63
CA VAL A 115 0.10 23.48 5.61
C VAL A 115 -0.54 23.67 4.24
N LEU A 116 -1.87 23.61 4.16
CA LEU A 116 -2.60 23.80 2.90
C LEU A 116 -2.46 25.21 2.34
N GLU A 117 -2.48 26.24 3.19
CA GLU A 117 -2.22 27.63 2.80
C GLU A 117 -0.81 27.77 2.23
N ARG A 118 0.22 27.28 2.93
CA ARG A 118 1.62 27.26 2.41
C ARG A 118 1.80 26.51 1.09
N MET A 119 0.91 25.57 0.78
CA MET A 119 0.92 24.86 -0.50
C MET A 119 0.12 25.55 -1.59
N SER A 120 -0.90 26.32 -1.21
CA SER A 120 -1.81 27.02 -2.10
C SER A 120 -1.39 28.45 -2.36
N GLU A 121 -0.45 28.98 -1.56
CA GLU A 121 0.25 30.23 -1.85
C GLU A 121 0.76 30.14 -3.29
N PRO A 122 0.19 30.93 -4.21
CA PRO A 122 0.72 30.96 -5.56
C PRO A 122 2.16 31.41 -5.43
N VAL A 123 3.08 30.68 -6.05
CA VAL A 123 4.39 31.23 -6.42
C VAL A 123 4.05 32.55 -7.11
N ALA A 124 4.30 33.66 -6.42
CA ALA A 124 4.03 34.99 -6.90
C ALA A 124 4.86 35.19 -8.17
N THR A 125 4.26 34.81 -9.29
CA THR A 125 4.71 35.20 -10.60
C THR A 125 4.43 36.69 -10.62
N ALA A 126 5.50 37.49 -10.59
CA ALA A 126 5.40 38.92 -10.80
C ALA A 126 4.64 39.16 -12.11
N ALA A 127 3.39 39.56 -11.99
CA ALA A 127 2.62 40.13 -13.08
C ALA A 127 2.84 41.65 -13.03
N PRO A 128 3.36 42.28 -14.09
CA PRO A 128 3.14 43.70 -14.27
C PRO A 128 1.71 43.90 -14.78
N GLU A 129 0.98 44.69 -14.02
CA GLU A 129 -0.31 45.28 -14.30
C GLU A 129 -0.31 46.02 -15.64
N VAL A 130 -1.19 45.64 -16.57
CA VAL A 130 -1.65 46.53 -17.65
C VAL A 130 -3.15 46.34 -17.89
N ALA A 131 -3.89 47.33 -17.40
CA ALA A 131 -5.13 47.91 -17.87
C ALA A 131 -6.04 47.10 -18.84
N ALA A 132 -7.30 46.93 -18.41
CA ALA A 132 -8.45 46.77 -19.29
C ALA A 132 -8.69 48.05 -20.14
N PRO A 133 -9.37 47.93 -21.29
CA PRO A 133 -10.79 48.32 -21.29
C PRO A 133 -11.71 47.37 -22.05
N GLU A 134 -13.01 47.68 -21.95
CA GLU A 134 -14.18 46.83 -22.12
C GLU A 134 -14.69 46.63 -23.56
N ALA A 135 -15.64 45.68 -23.64
CA ALA A 135 -16.85 45.65 -24.47
C ALA A 135 -16.84 44.84 -25.77
N GLY A 136 -17.75 43.86 -25.82
CA GLY A 136 -18.11 43.10 -27.02
C GLY A 136 -19.05 41.93 -26.69
N ALA A 137 -20.30 42.22 -26.39
CA ALA A 137 -21.36 41.22 -26.23
C ALA A 137 -21.72 40.57 -27.58
N THR A 138 -21.99 39.26 -27.60
CA THR A 138 -23.14 38.65 -28.31
C THR A 138 -23.44 37.28 -27.71
N ALA A 139 -24.70 37.08 -27.37
CA ALA A 139 -25.28 35.84 -26.87
C ALA A 139 -25.61 34.87 -28.02
N ALA A 140 -25.51 33.57 -27.76
CA ALA A 140 -26.34 32.56 -28.43
C ALA A 140 -26.57 31.37 -27.50
N ALA A 141 -27.83 30.95 -27.44
CA ALA A 141 -28.46 30.04 -26.49
C ALA A 141 -28.01 28.55 -26.60
N PRO A 142 -28.33 27.71 -25.58
CA PRO A 142 -27.91 26.31 -25.49
C PRO A 142 -29.00 25.28 -25.90
N VAL A 143 -28.57 24.00 -25.90
CA VAL A 143 -29.27 22.67 -25.90
C VAL A 143 -29.46 21.95 -27.26
N PRO A 144 -29.48 20.59 -27.35
CA PRO A 144 -29.47 19.55 -26.30
C PRO A 144 -28.52 18.33 -26.52
N VAL A 145 -28.59 17.42 -25.53
CA VAL A 145 -27.88 16.16 -25.21
C VAL A 145 -28.14 14.93 -26.10
N ALA A 146 -27.16 14.00 -26.15
CA ALA A 146 -27.26 12.53 -26.21
C ALA A 146 -25.82 11.96 -26.11
N ASP A 147 -25.46 10.85 -25.48
CA ASP A 147 -26.10 9.83 -24.64
C ASP A 147 -24.96 9.13 -23.84
N ALA A 148 -25.32 8.21 -22.96
CA ALA A 148 -24.57 7.68 -21.85
C ALA A 148 -23.48 6.63 -22.19
N ALA A 149 -22.44 6.58 -21.34
CA ALA A 149 -21.82 5.32 -20.93
C ALA A 149 -21.37 5.42 -19.45
N PRO A 150 -21.94 4.64 -18.52
CA PRO A 150 -21.60 4.71 -17.10
C PRO A 150 -20.26 4.02 -16.81
N ARG A 151 -19.43 4.66 -16.00
CA ARG A 151 -18.30 4.00 -15.31
C ARG A 151 -18.85 2.99 -14.29
N PRO A 152 -18.27 1.79 -14.15
CA PRO A 152 -18.75 0.79 -13.21
C PRO A 152 -18.53 1.23 -11.76
N ALA A 153 -19.56 1.08 -10.94
CA ALA A 153 -19.51 1.24 -9.49
C ALA A 153 -18.56 0.21 -8.86
N PRO A 154 -17.87 0.52 -7.74
CA PRO A 154 -17.23 -0.50 -6.94
C PRO A 154 -18.29 -1.41 -6.35
N ALA A 155 -18.19 -2.71 -6.66
CA ALA A 155 -19.00 -3.74 -6.04
C ALA A 155 -18.81 -3.68 -4.52
N ARG A 156 -19.93 -3.52 -3.80
CA ARG A 156 -20.00 -3.70 -2.35
C ARG A 156 -19.56 -5.13 -2.04
N VAL A 157 -18.49 -5.28 -1.28
CA VAL A 157 -18.15 -6.55 -0.67
C VAL A 157 -19.18 -6.77 0.43
N ALA A 158 -20.12 -7.68 0.17
CA ALA A 158 -21.08 -8.11 1.16
C ALA A 158 -20.33 -8.81 2.30
N ASP A 159 -20.76 -8.49 3.52
CA ASP A 159 -20.41 -9.11 4.78
C ASP A 159 -20.46 -10.65 4.64
N ALA A 160 -19.28 -11.28 4.60
CA ALA A 160 -19.15 -12.73 4.59
C ALA A 160 -19.08 -13.19 6.04
N ALA A 161 -20.25 -13.59 6.55
CA ALA A 161 -20.38 -14.34 7.80
C ALA A 161 -19.33 -15.47 7.90
N PRO A 162 -18.80 -15.76 9.09
CA PRO A 162 -17.74 -16.74 9.28
C PRO A 162 -18.19 -18.13 8.83
N ARG A 163 -17.42 -18.73 7.91
CA ARG A 163 -17.61 -20.13 7.50
C ARG A 163 -17.27 -21.06 8.68
N PRO A 164 -18.11 -22.07 8.98
CA PRO A 164 -17.78 -23.07 9.99
C PRO A 164 -16.59 -23.94 9.54
N ALA A 165 -15.77 -24.33 10.51
CA ALA A 165 -14.58 -25.15 10.31
C ALA A 165 -14.92 -26.50 9.65
N PRO A 166 -14.09 -27.00 8.70
CA PRO A 166 -14.31 -28.30 8.09
C PRO A 166 -13.94 -29.43 9.06
N VAL A 167 -14.90 -30.32 9.31
CA VAL A 167 -14.72 -31.58 10.04
C VAL A 167 -13.75 -32.50 9.25
N PRO A 168 -12.72 -33.08 9.88
CA PRO A 168 -11.78 -33.97 9.18
C PRO A 168 -12.47 -35.28 8.80
N LYS A 169 -12.35 -35.67 7.52
CA LYS A 169 -12.83 -36.95 6.99
C LYS A 169 -11.84 -38.07 7.36
N PRO A 170 -12.31 -39.30 7.69
CA PRO A 170 -11.43 -40.42 7.99
C PRO A 170 -10.54 -40.80 6.79
N PHE A 171 -9.27 -41.03 7.08
CA PHE A 171 -8.23 -41.45 6.14
C PHE A 171 -8.44 -42.90 5.73
N VAL A 172 -8.61 -43.16 4.43
CA VAL A 172 -8.63 -44.53 3.87
C VAL A 172 -7.25 -44.80 3.24
N PRO A 173 -6.44 -45.73 3.77
CA PRO A 173 -5.14 -46.03 3.18
C PRO A 173 -5.34 -46.82 1.88
N THR A 174 -4.97 -46.22 0.74
CA THR A 174 -4.91 -46.94 -0.54
C THR A 174 -3.58 -47.72 -0.62
N ARG A 175 -3.67 -49.02 -0.88
CA ARG A 175 -2.52 -49.92 -1.04
C ARG A 175 -1.65 -49.53 -2.26
N PRO A 176 -0.33 -49.75 -2.21
CA PRO A 176 0.57 -49.48 -3.33
C PRO A 176 0.64 -50.69 -4.25
N ASN A 177 0.23 -50.56 -5.52
CA ASN A 177 0.79 -51.40 -6.58
C ASN A 177 0.52 -50.84 -7.99
N ALA A 178 1.57 -50.41 -8.68
CA ALA A 178 1.77 -50.60 -10.12
C ALA A 178 3.18 -50.13 -10.49
N ALA A 179 3.99 -51.07 -10.97
CA ALA A 179 5.37 -50.87 -11.42
C ALA A 179 5.50 -49.87 -12.60
N PRO A 180 6.63 -49.16 -12.72
CA PRO A 180 6.88 -48.27 -13.85
C PRO A 180 7.18 -49.05 -15.14
N ARG A 181 6.62 -48.59 -16.26
CA ARG A 181 6.99 -49.07 -17.61
C ARG A 181 8.30 -48.40 -18.07
N PRO A 182 9.17 -49.10 -18.83
CA PRO A 182 10.40 -48.50 -19.37
C PRO A 182 10.08 -47.50 -20.48
N ILE A 183 10.79 -46.37 -20.49
CA ILE A 183 10.77 -45.36 -21.57
C ILE A 183 12.00 -45.61 -22.44
N GLU A 184 11.80 -45.89 -23.73
CA GLU A 184 12.89 -46.00 -24.71
C GLU A 184 13.39 -44.61 -25.15
N PRO A 185 14.68 -44.45 -25.50
CA PRO A 185 15.25 -43.18 -25.89
C PRO A 185 15.21 -42.97 -27.41
N GLY A 186 14.91 -41.74 -27.83
CA GLY A 186 15.32 -41.21 -29.13
C GLY A 186 14.21 -40.94 -30.12
N VAL A 187 13.69 -39.71 -30.10
CA VAL A 187 13.44 -38.97 -31.35
C VAL A 187 13.67 -37.48 -31.08
N ASP A 188 14.73 -36.95 -31.68
CA ASP A 188 15.02 -35.52 -31.81
C ASP A 188 13.83 -34.80 -32.46
N ALA A 189 13.05 -34.10 -31.63
CA ALA A 189 12.16 -33.05 -32.07
C ALA A 189 12.74 -31.72 -31.55
N PRO A 190 12.93 -30.71 -32.41
CA PRO A 190 13.42 -29.42 -31.93
C PRO A 190 12.39 -28.89 -30.93
N HIS A 191 12.83 -28.71 -29.68
CA HIS A 191 12.11 -27.92 -28.71
C HIS A 191 11.94 -26.51 -29.31
N ARG A 192 10.84 -26.31 -30.04
CA ARG A 192 10.19 -25.01 -30.16
C ARG A 192 10.03 -24.57 -28.72
N ALA A 193 10.89 -23.64 -28.31
CA ALA A 193 10.84 -23.01 -27.01
C ALA A 193 9.44 -22.44 -26.83
N ALA A 194 8.58 -23.21 -26.16
CA ALA A 194 7.30 -22.77 -25.68
C ALA A 194 7.63 -21.66 -24.67
N ARG A 195 7.54 -20.43 -25.17
CA ARG A 195 7.91 -19.19 -24.49
C ARG A 195 7.30 -19.19 -23.08
N PRO A 196 8.11 -19.23 -22.00
CA PRO A 196 7.56 -19.01 -20.68
C PRO A 196 7.31 -17.51 -20.54
N GLY A 197 6.11 -17.08 -20.92
CA GLY A 197 5.58 -15.80 -20.46
C GLY A 197 5.54 -15.78 -18.93
N CYS A 198 5.40 -14.59 -18.35
CA CYS A 198 5.27 -14.44 -16.91
C CYS A 198 4.07 -15.27 -16.43
N ARG A 199 4.28 -16.14 -15.43
CA ARG A 199 3.22 -17.00 -14.87
C ARG A 199 2.06 -16.23 -14.23
N TYR A 200 2.23 -14.92 -14.00
CA TYR A 200 1.26 -14.08 -13.30
C TYR A 200 0.50 -13.15 -14.25
N CYS A 201 1.20 -12.44 -15.15
CA CYS A 201 0.57 -11.50 -16.08
C CYS A 201 0.50 -12.02 -17.53
N GLY A 202 1.07 -13.20 -17.81
CA GLY A 202 1.09 -13.81 -19.14
C GLY A 202 1.98 -13.10 -20.17
N GLN A 203 2.57 -11.95 -19.83
CA GLN A 203 3.38 -11.16 -20.77
C GLN A 203 4.67 -11.88 -21.13
N PRO A 204 5.13 -11.75 -22.40
CA PRO A 204 6.36 -12.37 -22.85
C PRO A 204 7.56 -11.79 -22.09
N LEU A 205 8.46 -12.67 -21.64
CA LEU A 205 9.73 -12.25 -21.07
C LEU A 205 10.72 -11.89 -22.20
N PRO A 206 11.60 -10.89 -21.99
CA PRO A 206 12.64 -10.56 -22.96
C PRO A 206 13.56 -11.77 -23.17
N GLU A 207 13.79 -12.12 -24.44
CA GLU A 207 14.58 -13.30 -24.83
C GLU A 207 16.07 -13.09 -24.50
N GLY A 208 16.76 -14.16 -24.07
CA GLY A 208 18.21 -14.16 -23.87
C GLY A 208 18.73 -13.58 -22.54
N ARG A 209 17.87 -13.33 -21.55
CA ARG A 209 18.29 -12.85 -20.22
C ARG A 209 17.55 -13.52 -19.07
N ASP A 210 18.30 -13.96 -18.05
CA ASP A 210 17.74 -14.43 -16.78
C ASP A 210 17.15 -13.25 -15.98
N VAL A 211 15.87 -12.95 -16.22
CA VAL A 211 15.15 -11.91 -15.48
C VAL A 211 14.65 -12.43 -14.14
N GLN A 212 15.09 -11.78 -13.05
CA GLN A 212 14.67 -12.16 -11.69
C GLN A 212 13.27 -11.64 -11.35
N PHE A 213 12.90 -10.49 -11.93
CA PHE A 213 11.61 -9.84 -11.77
C PHE A 213 10.99 -9.61 -13.13
N CYS A 214 9.66 -9.76 -13.23
CA CYS A 214 8.93 -9.43 -14.45
C CYS A 214 8.86 -7.90 -14.62
N PRO A 215 9.30 -7.33 -15.76
CA PRO A 215 9.23 -5.89 -16.01
C PRO A 215 7.81 -5.34 -16.18
N HIS A 216 6.83 -6.21 -16.45
CA HIS A 216 5.43 -5.80 -16.66
C HIS A 216 4.59 -5.80 -15.39
N CYS A 217 4.82 -6.72 -14.45
CA CYS A 217 4.02 -6.83 -13.22
C CYS A 217 4.83 -6.76 -11.92
N GLY A 218 6.16 -6.60 -11.99
CA GLY A 218 7.04 -6.50 -10.82
C GLY A 218 7.24 -7.81 -10.04
N GLN A 219 6.63 -8.92 -10.47
CA GLN A 219 6.66 -10.16 -9.72
C GLN A 219 8.02 -10.85 -9.78
N ASN A 220 8.48 -11.35 -8.62
CA ASN A 220 9.71 -12.16 -8.55
C ASN A 220 9.47 -13.54 -9.17
N LEU A 221 10.23 -13.86 -10.20
CA LEU A 221 10.15 -15.09 -10.98
C LEU A 221 11.03 -16.21 -10.42
N ARG A 222 11.92 -15.90 -9.47
CA ARG A 222 12.78 -16.87 -8.79
C ARG A 222 12.08 -17.61 -7.66
N VAL A 223 11.02 -17.01 -7.10
CA VAL A 223 10.27 -17.61 -5.98
C VAL A 223 9.30 -18.66 -6.52
N ARG A 224 9.52 -19.92 -6.14
CA ARG A 224 8.55 -20.99 -6.37
C ARG A 224 7.35 -20.77 -5.44
N ARG A 225 6.14 -20.87 -5.97
CA ARG A 225 4.90 -20.83 -5.18
C ARG A 225 4.23 -22.18 -5.19
N CYS A 226 3.60 -22.52 -4.07
CA CYS A 226 2.79 -23.73 -3.97
C CYS A 226 1.57 -23.64 -4.91
N ALA A 227 1.32 -24.67 -5.73
CA ALA A 227 0.19 -24.71 -6.64
C ALA A 227 -1.19 -24.78 -5.93
N ALA A 228 -1.23 -25.15 -4.65
CA ALA A 228 -2.49 -25.27 -3.90
C ALA A 228 -2.85 -24.01 -3.12
N CYS A 229 -1.90 -23.39 -2.42
CA CYS A 229 -2.18 -22.25 -1.54
C CYS A 229 -1.42 -20.97 -1.91
N SER A 230 -0.62 -20.96 -2.97
CA SER A 230 0.18 -19.81 -3.45
C SER A 230 1.22 -19.25 -2.47
N ALA A 231 1.44 -19.91 -1.33
CA ALA A 231 2.52 -19.57 -0.41
C ALA A 231 3.89 -19.77 -1.06
N GLU A 232 4.85 -18.96 -0.62
CA GLU A 232 6.23 -19.02 -1.07
C GLU A 232 6.87 -20.32 -0.57
N LEU A 233 7.53 -21.03 -1.48
CA LEU A 233 8.13 -22.33 -1.23
C LEU A 233 9.61 -22.26 -1.58
N GLU A 234 10.45 -22.62 -0.62
CA GLU A 234 11.87 -22.75 -0.89
C GLU A 234 12.16 -23.95 -1.82
N PRO A 235 13.13 -23.84 -2.74
CA PRO A 235 13.44 -24.93 -3.69
C PRO A 235 13.84 -26.25 -3.02
N ALA A 236 14.37 -26.22 -1.80
CA ALA A 236 14.80 -27.40 -1.06
C ALA A 236 13.66 -28.09 -0.28
N TRP A 237 12.48 -27.47 -0.18
CA TRP A 237 11.41 -27.97 0.67
C TRP A 237 10.52 -28.95 -0.07
N LYS A 238 10.41 -30.17 0.48
CA LYS A 238 9.56 -31.25 -0.06
C LYS A 238 8.06 -31.01 0.13
N PHE A 239 7.68 -30.10 1.04
CA PHE A 239 6.30 -29.80 1.39
C PHE A 239 6.11 -28.30 1.63
N CYS A 240 4.92 -27.79 1.32
CA CYS A 240 4.56 -26.41 1.61
C CYS A 240 4.24 -26.22 3.09
N VAL A 241 4.88 -25.25 3.75
CA VAL A 241 4.63 -24.91 5.17
C VAL A 241 3.23 -24.42 5.46
N ALA A 242 2.55 -23.81 4.49
CA ALA A 242 1.22 -23.25 4.69
C ALA A 242 0.07 -24.26 4.50
N CYS A 243 0.26 -25.31 3.69
CA CYS A 243 -0.82 -26.26 3.36
C CYS A 243 -0.44 -27.75 3.42
N GLY A 244 0.81 -28.08 3.72
CA GLY A 244 1.29 -29.47 3.85
C GLY A 244 1.40 -30.25 2.54
N ARG A 245 1.06 -29.66 1.39
CA ARG A 245 1.12 -30.36 0.09
C ARG A 245 2.56 -30.55 -0.38
N ALA A 246 2.85 -31.71 -0.96
CA ALA A 246 4.14 -32.01 -1.56
C ALA A 246 4.50 -31.05 -2.69
N SER A 247 5.76 -30.61 -2.73
CA SER A 247 6.30 -29.83 -3.82
C SER A 247 6.53 -30.72 -5.03
N THR A 248 5.70 -30.64 -6.05
CA THR A 248 6.05 -31.21 -7.36
C THR A 248 7.19 -30.36 -7.97
N PRO A 249 8.26 -31.01 -8.47
CA PRO A 249 9.43 -30.31 -9.02
C PRO A 249 9.12 -29.45 -10.26
#